data_AF-A0A4Z0J922-F1
#
_entry.id   AF-A0A4Z0J922-F1
#
_cell.length_a   1.000
_cell.length_b   1.000
_cell.length_c   1.000
_cell.angle_alpha   90.00
_cell.angle_beta   90.00
_cell.angle_gamma   90.00
#
_symmetry.space_group_name_H-M   'P 1'
#
loop_
_entity.id
_entity.type
_entity.pdbx_description
1 polymer ?
#
loop_
_entity_poly.entity_id
_entity_poly.type
_entity_poly.pdbx_seq_one_letter_code
_entity_poly.pdbx_strand_id
1 'polypeptide(L)'
;MLSRTKEFLRQHNYRYEKSYIRPLMAPESVYVFKFGQENSLNNRVIIRYGHTWTGRQRINEIDLRLHKQKHPRVFQNEADMLDYLETHLAQREQRRADHKDDAEKV
;
A
#
# COMPACT_ATOMS: atom_id res chain seq x y z
N MET A 1 6.80 -8.13 -9.38
CA MET A 1 5.87 -8.02 -8.24
C MET A 1 5.64 -6.56 -7.90
N LEU A 2 4.37 -6.14 -7.89
CA LEU A 2 3.86 -4.77 -7.72
C LEU A 2 4.62 -3.68 -8.50
N SER A 3 4.56 -3.69 -9.83
CA SER A 3 5.17 -2.62 -10.65
C SER A 3 4.31 -1.37 -10.67
N ARG A 4 3.01 -1.54 -10.97
CA ARG A 4 2.04 -0.45 -11.06
C ARG A 4 1.90 0.32 -9.75
N THR A 5 1.95 -0.38 -8.61
CA THR A 5 1.92 0.25 -7.28
C THR A 5 3.11 1.17 -7.06
N LYS A 6 4.31 0.78 -7.51
CA LYS A 6 5.49 1.63 -7.34
C LYS A 6 5.41 2.87 -8.22
N GLU A 7 4.91 2.73 -9.43
CA GLU A 7 4.69 3.85 -10.36
C GLU A 7 3.66 4.82 -9.77
N PHE A 8 2.52 4.31 -9.33
CA PHE A 8 1.47 5.08 -8.64
C PHE A 8 2.03 5.87 -7.46
N LEU A 9 2.75 5.21 -6.53
CA LEU A 9 3.32 5.90 -5.37
C LEU A 9 4.30 7.02 -5.78
N ARG A 10 5.11 6.80 -6.82
CA ARG A 10 6.03 7.83 -7.34
C ARG A 10 5.29 9.02 -7.97
N GLN A 11 4.23 8.76 -8.74
CA GLN A 11 3.41 9.80 -9.38
C GLN A 11 2.73 10.70 -8.34
N HIS A 12 2.31 10.15 -7.21
CA HIS A 12 1.66 10.88 -6.12
C HIS A 12 2.64 11.36 -5.02
N ASN A 13 3.95 11.43 -5.32
CA ASN A 13 5.00 11.90 -4.40
C ASN A 13 5.07 11.15 -3.05
N TYR A 14 4.68 9.87 -3.02
CA TYR A 14 4.88 9.01 -1.87
C TYR A 14 6.29 8.41 -1.89
N ARG A 15 6.99 8.52 -0.76
CA ARG A 15 8.19 7.72 -0.52
C ARG A 15 7.78 6.31 -0.14
N TYR A 16 8.61 5.34 -0.50
CA TYR A 16 8.39 3.95 -0.09
C TYR A 16 9.70 3.25 0.25
N GLU A 17 9.60 2.29 1.16
CA GLU A 17 10.66 1.38 1.55
C GLU A 17 10.22 -0.07 1.37
N LYS A 18 11.19 -0.92 1.05
CA LYS A 18 10.98 -2.33 0.72
C LYS A 18 11.62 -3.19 1.79
N SER A 19 10.87 -4.10 2.37
CA SER A 19 11.37 -5.09 3.31
C SER A 19 10.92 -6.49 2.90
N TYR A 20 11.84 -7.44 2.97
CA TYR A 20 11.58 -8.84 2.69
C TYR A 20 11.68 -9.66 3.96
N ILE A 21 10.69 -10.51 4.19
CA ILE A 21 10.61 -11.39 5.35
C ILE A 21 10.39 -12.81 4.83
N ARG A 22 11.25 -13.73 5.24
CA ARG A 22 11.04 -15.17 5.06
C ARG A 22 10.69 -15.76 6.43
N PRO A 23 9.39 -15.99 6.72
CA PRO A 23 8.99 -16.57 7.99
C PRO A 23 9.56 -17.98 8.12
N LEU A 24 9.97 -18.37 9.33
CA LEU A 24 10.49 -19.72 9.58
C LEU A 24 9.40 -20.79 9.54
N MET A 25 8.18 -20.44 9.97
CA MET A 25 7.08 -21.40 10.18
C MET A 25 5.96 -21.30 9.12
N ALA A 26 6.05 -20.38 8.16
CA ALA A 26 5.04 -20.22 7.12
C ALA A 26 5.65 -20.56 5.74
N PRO A 27 4.91 -21.26 4.87
CA PRO A 27 5.40 -21.63 3.54
C PRO A 27 5.50 -20.42 2.59
N GLU A 28 4.79 -19.34 2.90
CA GLU A 28 4.75 -18.14 2.08
C GLU A 28 5.85 -17.16 2.44
N SER A 29 6.45 -16.58 1.41
CA SER A 29 7.34 -15.43 1.55
C SER A 29 6.50 -14.16 1.69
N VAL A 30 7.00 -13.22 2.50
CA VAL A 30 6.30 -11.96 2.77
C VAL A 30 7.13 -10.80 2.27
N TYR A 31 6.50 -9.92 1.51
CA TYR A 31 7.06 -8.66 1.08
C TYR A 31 6.28 -7.52 1.74
N VAL A 32 6.97 -6.57 2.35
CA VAL A 32 6.34 -5.40 2.97
C VAL A 32 6.81 -4.14 2.26
N PHE A 33 5.89 -3.42 1.63
CA PHE A 33 6.08 -2.04 1.21
C PHE A 33 5.58 -1.11 2.30
N LYS A 34 6.46 -0.33 2.91
CA LYS A 34 6.04 0.81 3.74
C LYS A 34 6.00 2.05 2.85
N PHE A 35 4.98 2.89 2.97
CA PHE A 35 4.86 4.10 2.16
C PHE A 35 4.18 5.25 2.90
N GLY A 36 4.46 6.48 2.48
CA GLY A 36 3.89 7.68 3.06
C GLY A 36 4.49 8.97 2.47
N GLN A 37 3.89 10.10 2.84
CA GLN A 37 4.37 11.42 2.43
C GLN A 37 5.42 11.94 3.41
N GLU A 38 6.25 12.86 2.91
CA GLU A 38 7.31 13.53 3.67
C GLU A 38 8.30 12.52 4.32
N ASN A 39 8.36 12.52 5.65
CA ASN A 39 9.30 11.71 6.43
C ASN A 39 8.62 10.57 7.20
N SER A 40 7.33 10.27 6.96
CA SER A 40 6.60 9.25 7.73
C SER A 40 6.07 8.13 6.84
N LEU A 41 6.59 6.91 7.01
CA LEU A 41 6.19 5.70 6.26
C LEU A 41 5.11 4.91 7.02
N ASN A 42 3.99 5.58 7.26
CA ASN A 42 2.96 5.07 8.18
C ASN A 42 1.96 4.09 7.54
N ASN A 43 1.94 4.00 6.21
CA ASN A 43 1.10 3.05 5.49
C ASN A 43 1.94 1.84 5.09
N ARG A 44 1.29 0.69 4.89
CA ARG A 44 1.96 -0.51 4.42
C ARG A 44 1.09 -1.36 3.49
N VAL A 45 1.74 -1.94 2.49
CA VAL A 45 1.21 -3.06 1.69
C VAL A 45 2.01 -4.30 2.05
N ILE A 46 1.34 -5.33 2.57
CA ILE A 46 1.93 -6.61 2.93
C ILE A 46 1.48 -7.61 1.88
N ILE A 47 2.44 -8.17 1.15
CA ILE A 47 2.17 -9.12 0.07
C ILE A 47 2.65 -10.47 0.53
N ARG A 48 1.73 -11.43 0.56
CA ARG A 48 2.07 -12.84 0.71
C ARG A 48 2.18 -13.44 -0.68
N TYR A 49 3.30 -14.08 -0.95
CA TYR A 49 3.53 -14.71 -2.24
C TYR A 49 4.19 -16.07 -2.07
N GLY A 50 3.80 -16.98 -2.94
CA GLY A 50 4.41 -18.29 -3.09
C GLY A 50 5.15 -18.40 -4.41
N HIS A 51 5.60 -19.60 -4.70
CA HIS A 51 6.14 -19.98 -6.00
C HIS A 51 5.26 -21.07 -6.61
N THR A 52 4.96 -20.93 -7.89
CA THR A 52 4.36 -22.01 -8.67
C THR A 52 5.35 -23.17 -8.84
N TRP A 53 4.86 -24.33 -9.27
CA TRP A 53 5.73 -25.47 -9.65
C TRP A 53 6.83 -25.08 -10.64
N THR A 54 6.56 -24.14 -11.55
CA THR A 54 7.55 -23.60 -12.51
C THR A 54 8.52 -22.57 -11.91
N GLY A 55 8.47 -22.32 -10.60
CA GLY A 55 9.30 -21.34 -9.90
C GLY A 55 8.84 -19.89 -10.02
N ARG A 56 7.83 -19.59 -10.85
CA ARG A 56 7.29 -18.22 -10.99
C ARG A 56 6.62 -17.78 -9.70
N GLN A 57 6.91 -16.55 -9.25
CA GLN A 57 6.25 -15.94 -8.10
C GLN A 57 4.76 -15.76 -8.39
N ARG A 58 3.92 -16.18 -7.44
CA ARG A 58 2.48 -15.97 -7.46
C ARG A 58 2.09 -15.20 -6.21
N ILE A 59 1.45 -14.05 -6.41
CA ILE A 59 0.82 -13.32 -5.30
C ILE A 59 -0.40 -14.13 -4.86
N ASN A 60 -0.48 -14.40 -3.55
CA ASN A 60 -1.62 -15.07 -2.95
C ASN A 60 -2.54 -14.08 -2.25
N GLU A 61 -1.95 -13.06 -1.62
CA GLU A 61 -2.69 -12.06 -0.85
C GLU A 61 -1.96 -10.72 -0.83
N ILE A 62 -2.73 -9.63 -0.87
CA ILE A 62 -2.24 -8.27 -0.67
C ILE A 62 -3.06 -7.60 0.45
N ASP A 63 -2.45 -7.42 1.62
CA ASP A 63 -3.03 -6.73 2.76
C ASP A 63 -2.58 -5.26 2.76
N LEU A 64 -3.52 -4.34 2.55
CA LEU A 64 -3.31 -2.90 2.60
C LEU A 64 -3.74 -2.35 3.96
N ARG A 65 -2.79 -1.70 4.64
CA ARG A 65 -3.03 -1.00 5.90
C ARG A 65 -2.63 0.46 5.79
N LEU A 66 -3.63 1.34 5.83
CA LEU A 66 -3.44 2.78 5.82
C LEU A 66 -3.39 3.34 7.26
N HIS A 67 -2.60 4.38 7.46
CA HIS A 67 -2.51 5.05 8.75
C HIS A 67 -3.87 5.64 9.16
N LYS A 68 -4.28 5.35 10.41
CA LYS A 68 -5.59 5.69 11.01
C LYS A 68 -6.80 4.98 10.38
N GLN A 69 -6.59 3.96 9.54
CA GLN A 69 -7.67 3.11 9.02
C GLN A 69 -8.15 2.13 10.10
N LYS A 70 -9.46 2.10 10.36
CA LYS A 70 -10.06 1.16 11.33
C LYS A 70 -10.13 -0.27 10.82
N HIS A 71 -10.47 -0.44 9.54
CA HIS A 71 -10.63 -1.75 8.90
C HIS A 71 -9.69 -1.84 7.69
N PRO A 72 -8.52 -2.50 7.85
CA PRO A 72 -7.64 -2.85 6.74
C PRO A 72 -8.37 -3.66 5.68
N ARG A 73 -7.88 -3.61 4.44
CA ARG A 73 -8.48 -4.36 3.33
C ARG A 73 -7.47 -5.33 2.73
N VAL A 74 -7.99 -6.48 2.35
CA VAL A 74 -7.24 -7.55 1.71
C VAL A 74 -7.72 -7.69 0.27
N PHE A 75 -6.77 -7.80 -0.66
CA PHE A 75 -7.00 -7.88 -2.09
C PHE A 75 -6.32 -9.13 -2.66
N GLN A 76 -6.91 -9.68 -3.72
CA GLN A 76 -6.37 -10.85 -4.42
C GLN A 76 -5.37 -10.44 -5.52
N ASN A 77 -5.51 -9.23 -6.06
CA ASN A 77 -4.66 -8.74 -7.14
C ASN A 77 -4.32 -7.25 -6.98
N GLU A 78 -3.29 -6.81 -7.71
CA GLU A 78 -2.76 -5.44 -7.64
C GLU A 78 -3.74 -4.40 -8.20
N ALA A 79 -4.55 -4.75 -9.20
CA ALA A 79 -5.46 -3.82 -9.85
C ALA A 79 -6.57 -3.36 -8.89
N ASP A 80 -7.22 -4.30 -8.19
CA ASP A 80 -8.28 -4.00 -7.23
C ASP A 80 -7.75 -3.17 -6.05
N MET A 81 -6.52 -3.46 -5.60
CA MET A 81 -5.87 -2.67 -4.54
C MET A 81 -5.60 -1.23 -5.02
N LEU A 82 -5.14 -1.07 -6.26
CA LEU A 82 -4.84 0.24 -6.83
C LEU A 82 -6.09 1.10 -7.01
N ASP A 83 -7.17 0.52 -7.54
CA ASP A 83 -8.47 1.18 -7.69
C ASP A 83 -8.99 1.71 -6.34
N TYR A 84 -8.87 0.87 -5.30
CA TYR A 84 -9.18 1.27 -3.93
C TYR A 84 -8.28 2.40 -3.42
N LEU A 85 -6.97 2.33 -3.67
CA LEU A 85 -6.01 3.35 -3.24
C LEU A 85 -6.27 4.70 -3.91
N GLU A 86 -6.54 4.71 -5.20
CA GLU A 86 -6.82 5.92 -5.97
C GLU A 86 -8.07 6.64 -5.42
N THR A 87 -9.16 5.88 -5.23
CA THR A 87 -10.39 6.41 -4.64
C THR A 87 -10.17 6.95 -3.22
N HIS A 88 -9.42 6.23 -2.37
CA HIS A 88 -9.21 6.62 -0.97
C HIS A 88 -8.24 7.77 -0.79
N LEU A 89 -7.20 7.88 -1.62
CA LEU A 89 -6.23 8.97 -1.55
C LEU A 89 -6.86 10.28 -2.05
N ALA A 90 -7.62 10.24 -3.15
CA ALA A 90 -8.34 11.41 -3.65
C ALA A 90 -9.27 12.01 -2.58
N GLN A 91 -10.06 11.17 -1.89
CA GLN A 91 -10.91 11.61 -0.77
C GLN A 91 -10.13 12.22 0.40
N ARG A 92 -8.88 11.78 0.61
CA ARG A 92 -8.05 12.22 1.73
C ARG A 92 -7.34 13.52 1.41
N GLU A 93 -6.95 13.74 0.16
CA GLU A 93 -6.45 15.02 -0.34
C GLU A 93 -7.54 16.09 -0.31
N GLN A 94 -8.76 15.76 -0.76
CA GLN A 94 -9.90 16.68 -0.67
C GLN A 94 -10.17 17.13 0.78
N ARG A 95 -10.29 16.18 1.71
CA ARG A 95 -10.47 16.52 3.14
C ARG A 95 -9.34 17.35 3.74
N ARG A 96 -8.10 17.19 3.25
CA ARG A 96 -6.97 18.01 3.71
C ARG A 96 -7.05 19.43 3.15
N ALA A 97 -7.49 19.60 1.91
CA ALA A 97 -7.71 20.91 1.30
C ALA A 97 -8.82 21.65 2.05
N ASP A 98 -9.98 21.01 2.24
CA ASP A 98 -11.13 21.59 2.94
C ASP A 98 -10.75 22.07 4.36
N HIS A 99 -9.99 21.25 5.11
CA HIS A 99 -9.57 21.60 6.48
C HIS A 99 -8.50 22.69 6.55
N LYS A 100 -7.73 22.91 5.47
CA LYS A 100 -6.73 23.98 5.41
C LYS A 100 -7.42 25.33 5.15
N ASP A 101 -8.45 25.35 4.32
CA ASP A 101 -9.26 26.53 4.05
C ASP A 101 -10.05 27.00 5.28
N ASP A 102 -10.48 26.09 6.14
CA ASP A 102 -11.14 26.42 7.42
C ASP A 102 -10.17 27.01 8.45
N ALA A 103 -8.90 26.55 8.47
CA ALA A 103 -7.88 27.01 9.40
C ALA A 103 -7.30 28.39 9.02
N GLU A 104 -7.37 28.79 7.75
CA GLU A 104 -6.88 30.09 7.25
C GLU A 104 -7.94 31.20 7.33
N LYS A 105 -9.19 30.86 7.66
CA LYS A 105 -10.33 31.79 7.84
C LYS A 105 -10.58 32.20 9.30
N VAL A 106 -9.75 31.76 10.26
CA VAL A 106 -9.82 32.11 11.69
C VAL A 106 -8.63 32.99 12.06
#